data_AF-A0A1P8UW41-F1
#
_entry.id   AF-A0A1P8UW41-F1
#
_cell.length_a   1.000
_cell.length_b   1.000
_cell.length_c   1.000
_cell.angle_alpha   90.00
_cell.angle_beta   90.00
_cell.angle_gamma   90.00
#
_symmetry.space_group_name_H-M   'P 1'
#
loop_
_entity.id
_entity.type
_entity.pdbx_description
1 polymer ?
#
loop_
_entity_poly.entity_id
_entity_poly.type
_entity_poly.pdbx_seq_one_letter_code
_entity_poly.pdbx_strand_id
1 'polypeptide(L)'
;MADISIDSIAERYDVAVIGSGAAGLGAAIFAALEGARVLLIERTEYIGGTSALSGGTVWAPGTETGRAANPDDSREKVSAFLDSAVGNFGNRDMREAFLDAAPEAIATLQARTQVQFRPYPRHPDYEWDHPNATLNGRAIEPVPFDTRAMGAARNMIRPPIPEFTVLGGMNIDRVDIGHLLNRYKSPASFLHVARIVTRYMRDRALHGRHTRVVMGGALVARLLASALDLGVDILRSTEVTALTETGGEVTGLRLRAGARTAPYPWTAASSSPPAGSGAPPAAVPPICPTPCPPKAPRPPAIPARCTIWPSASARPMGRGTTRAPSGRPAPPAAAPMAAQRSSRISCSTVRSPAPSASTSRAAAS
;
A
#
# COMPACT_ATOMS: atom_id res chain seq x y z
N MET A 1 15.28 -22.81 3.04
CA MET A 1 15.02 -22.77 4.49
C MET A 1 15.06 -21.31 4.88
N ALA A 2 13.98 -20.77 5.44
CA ALA A 2 13.88 -19.35 5.84
C ALA A 2 12.84 -19.12 6.96
N ASP A 3 12.31 -20.20 7.56
CA ASP A 3 11.48 -20.16 8.76
C ASP A 3 12.38 -20.60 9.92
N ILE A 4 12.79 -19.65 10.75
CA ILE A 4 13.77 -19.86 11.82
C ILE A 4 13.12 -19.76 13.20
N SER A 5 13.73 -20.38 14.21
CA SER A 5 13.29 -20.24 15.60
C SER A 5 14.10 -19.16 16.33
N ILE A 6 13.62 -18.75 17.51
CA ILE A 6 14.34 -17.77 18.34
C ILE A 6 15.75 -18.26 18.76
N ASP A 7 15.99 -19.57 18.74
CA ASP A 7 17.30 -20.20 19.01
C ASP A 7 18.27 -20.13 17.84
N SER A 8 17.73 -20.15 16.62
CA SER A 8 18.54 -20.21 15.40
C SER A 8 18.68 -18.84 14.74
N ILE A 9 18.36 -17.76 15.46
CA ILE A 9 18.65 -16.40 15.01
C ILE A 9 20.16 -16.26 14.93
N ALA A 10 20.64 -15.86 13.75
CA ALA A 10 22.06 -15.60 13.55
C ALA A 10 22.57 -14.45 14.42
N GLU A 11 23.89 -14.42 14.62
CA GLU A 11 24.55 -13.42 15.47
C GLU A 11 24.37 -11.98 14.95
N ARG A 12 24.19 -11.78 13.64
CA ARG A 12 24.08 -10.46 13.02
C ARG A 12 23.15 -10.41 11.81
N TYR A 13 22.34 -9.35 11.77
CA TYR A 13 21.52 -8.90 10.63
C TYR A 13 21.78 -7.41 10.38
N ASP A 14 21.56 -6.95 9.15
CA ASP A 14 21.74 -5.55 8.74
C ASP A 14 20.43 -4.76 8.78
N VAL A 15 19.29 -5.44 8.60
CA VAL A 15 17.95 -4.85 8.75
C VAL A 15 17.01 -5.81 9.50
N ALA A 16 16.33 -5.32 10.54
CA ALA A 16 15.25 -6.02 11.21
C ALA A 16 13.91 -5.36 10.87
N VAL A 17 12.97 -6.16 10.40
CA VAL A 17 11.63 -5.70 10.02
C VAL A 17 10.60 -6.31 10.97
N ILE A 18 9.78 -5.45 11.56
CA ILE A 18 8.74 -5.85 12.51
C ILE A 18 7.38 -5.85 11.81
N GLY A 19 6.79 -7.03 11.71
CA GLY A 19 5.48 -7.27 11.08
C GLY A 19 5.60 -7.75 9.63
N SER A 20 4.74 -8.70 9.27
CA SER A 20 4.76 -9.37 7.96
C SER A 20 3.65 -8.94 7.00
N GLY A 21 3.07 -7.75 7.21
CA GLY A 21 2.13 -7.15 6.26
C GLY A 21 2.80 -6.75 4.94
N ALA A 22 2.03 -6.20 4.00
CA ALA A 22 2.56 -5.77 2.70
C ALA A 22 3.73 -4.76 2.84
N ALA A 23 3.65 -3.83 3.79
CA ALA A 23 4.72 -2.87 4.06
C ALA A 23 5.99 -3.54 4.59
N GLY A 24 5.86 -4.46 5.56
CA GLY A 24 7.00 -5.16 6.15
C GLY A 24 7.69 -6.10 5.17
N LEU A 25 6.92 -6.92 4.46
CA LEU A 25 7.49 -7.77 3.40
C LEU A 25 8.10 -6.92 2.27
N GLY A 26 7.47 -5.81 1.89
CA GLY A 26 8.05 -4.86 0.93
C GLY A 26 9.40 -4.33 1.40
N ALA A 27 9.47 -3.80 2.62
CA ALA A 27 10.72 -3.30 3.20
C ALA A 27 11.82 -4.37 3.26
N ALA A 28 11.46 -5.60 3.67
CA ALA A 28 12.40 -6.71 3.72
C ALA A 28 12.96 -7.08 2.34
N ILE A 29 12.09 -7.11 1.32
CA ILE A 29 12.49 -7.37 -0.07
C ILE A 29 13.44 -6.27 -0.57
N PHE A 30 13.09 -4.98 -0.39
CA PHE A 30 13.94 -3.89 -0.85
C PHE A 30 15.30 -3.89 -0.15
N ALA A 31 15.34 -4.13 1.17
CA ALA A 31 16.61 -4.28 1.88
C ALA A 31 17.44 -5.46 1.35
N ALA A 32 16.82 -6.63 1.13
CA ALA A 32 17.52 -7.79 0.60
C ALA A 32 17.98 -7.61 -0.86
N LEU A 33 17.24 -6.87 -1.69
CA LEU A 33 17.64 -6.52 -3.05
C LEU A 33 18.88 -5.62 -3.11
N GLU A 34 19.12 -4.85 -2.04
CA GLU A 34 20.34 -4.06 -1.80
C GLU A 34 21.45 -4.88 -1.11
N GLY A 35 21.26 -6.19 -0.92
CA GLY A 35 22.26 -7.10 -0.36
C GLY A 35 22.31 -7.12 1.17
N ALA A 36 21.38 -6.46 1.86
CA ALA A 36 21.29 -6.52 3.31
C ALA A 36 20.85 -7.92 3.78
N ARG A 37 21.42 -8.41 4.88
CA ARG A 37 20.91 -9.58 5.57
C ARG A 37 19.71 -9.17 6.43
N VAL A 38 18.53 -9.71 6.13
CA VAL A 38 17.27 -9.25 6.72
C VAL A 38 16.66 -10.29 7.66
N LEU A 39 16.23 -9.83 8.84
CA LEU A 39 15.38 -10.57 9.76
C LEU A 39 13.96 -9.98 9.77
N LEU A 40 12.96 -10.74 9.35
CA LEU A 40 11.54 -10.35 9.42
C LEU A 40 10.85 -11.06 10.58
N ILE A 41 10.31 -10.29 11.51
CA ILE A 41 9.72 -10.78 12.77
C ILE A 41 8.19 -10.63 12.70
N GLU A 42 7.48 -11.74 12.84
CA GLU A 42 6.03 -11.78 12.83
C GLU A 42 5.50 -12.31 14.17
N ARG A 43 4.55 -11.56 14.75
CA ARG A 43 3.95 -11.88 16.04
C ARG A 43 3.16 -13.19 16.02
N THR A 44 2.50 -13.49 14.91
CA THR A 44 1.61 -14.65 14.78
C THR A 44 2.29 -15.81 14.07
N GLU A 45 1.64 -16.97 14.04
CA GLU A 45 2.10 -18.10 13.22
C GLU A 45 1.90 -17.88 11.71
N TYR A 46 1.20 -16.81 11.30
CA TYR A 46 0.86 -16.56 9.90
C TYR A 46 1.43 -15.24 9.38
N ILE A 47 1.94 -15.31 8.14
CA ILE A 47 2.42 -14.18 7.36
C ILE A 47 1.27 -13.42 6.71
N GLY A 48 1.36 -12.10 6.71
CA GLY A 48 0.53 -11.20 5.91
C GLY A 48 -0.38 -10.26 6.69
N GLY A 49 -0.64 -10.54 7.98
CA GLY A 49 -1.53 -9.71 8.80
C GLY A 49 -2.87 -9.40 8.12
N THR A 50 -3.36 -8.15 8.25
CA THR A 50 -4.57 -7.69 7.56
C THR A 50 -4.40 -7.57 6.04
N SER A 51 -3.16 -7.41 5.54
CA SER A 51 -2.89 -7.34 4.10
C SER A 51 -3.31 -8.63 3.39
N ALA A 52 -3.10 -9.80 4.00
CA ALA A 52 -3.54 -11.10 3.45
C ALA A 52 -5.07 -11.22 3.36
N LEU A 53 -5.81 -10.51 4.21
CA LEU A 53 -7.27 -10.53 4.27
C LEU A 53 -7.92 -9.45 3.38
N SER A 54 -7.10 -8.58 2.79
CA SER A 54 -7.57 -7.40 2.08
C SER A 54 -8.05 -7.69 0.65
N GLY A 55 -8.63 -6.66 0.03
CA GLY A 55 -8.94 -6.63 -1.40
C GLY A 55 -7.72 -6.81 -2.32
N GLY A 56 -6.50 -6.62 -1.79
CA GLY A 56 -5.26 -6.65 -2.56
C GLY A 56 -5.04 -5.43 -3.46
N THR A 57 -6.01 -4.53 -3.58
CA THR A 57 -5.86 -3.28 -4.36
C THR A 57 -4.73 -2.42 -3.78
N VAL A 58 -3.81 -2.03 -4.65
CA VAL A 58 -2.75 -1.08 -4.35
C VAL A 58 -3.04 0.19 -5.14
N TRP A 59 -3.16 1.33 -4.44
CA TRP A 59 -3.26 2.63 -5.08
C TRP A 59 -1.84 3.14 -5.35
N ALA A 60 -1.37 3.00 -6.59
CA ALA A 60 -0.02 3.33 -7.03
C ALA A 60 -0.11 4.05 -8.41
N PRO A 61 -0.30 5.37 -8.41
CA PRO A 61 -0.44 6.16 -9.62
C PRO A 61 0.89 6.26 -10.38
N GLY A 62 0.81 6.59 -11.66
CA GLY A 62 2.00 6.81 -12.51
C GLY A 62 2.77 5.54 -12.91
N THR A 63 2.36 4.37 -12.43
CA THR A 63 2.94 3.07 -12.80
C THR A 63 2.68 2.72 -14.27
N GLU A 64 3.58 1.96 -14.89
CA GLU A 64 3.38 1.45 -16.27
C GLU A 64 2.10 0.61 -16.37
N THR A 65 1.88 -0.27 -15.39
CA THR A 65 0.66 -1.07 -15.25
C THR A 65 -0.59 -0.19 -15.22
N GLY A 66 -0.58 0.91 -14.47
CA GLY A 66 -1.69 1.86 -14.38
C GLY A 66 -1.92 2.64 -15.67
N ARG A 67 -0.84 3.09 -16.32
CA ARG A 67 -0.86 3.87 -17.57
C ARG A 67 -1.48 3.08 -18.73
N ALA A 68 -1.29 1.76 -18.76
CA ALA A 68 -1.94 0.88 -19.74
C ALA A 68 -3.48 0.94 -19.66
N ALA A 69 -4.06 1.26 -18.50
CA ALA A 69 -5.51 1.44 -18.33
C ALA A 69 -5.98 2.89 -18.44
N ASN A 70 -5.10 3.86 -18.18
CA ASN A 70 -5.39 5.28 -18.30
C ASN A 70 -4.14 6.06 -18.74
N PRO A 71 -3.93 6.23 -20.06
CA PRO A 71 -2.77 6.94 -20.58
C PRO A 71 -2.85 8.46 -20.34
N ASP A 72 -4.03 8.99 -20.02
CA ASP A 72 -4.28 10.43 -19.85
C ASP A 72 -4.07 10.92 -18.41
N ASP A 73 -3.85 10.03 -17.44
CA ASP A 73 -3.52 10.43 -16.07
C ASP A 73 -2.08 10.95 -15.97
N SER A 74 -1.82 11.87 -15.05
CA SER A 74 -0.50 12.50 -14.91
C SER A 74 -0.13 12.77 -13.45
N ARG A 75 1.17 12.96 -13.19
CA ARG A 75 1.69 13.28 -11.86
C ARG A 75 1.02 14.53 -11.27
N GLU A 76 0.76 15.53 -12.10
CA GLU A 76 0.12 16.80 -11.75
C GLU A 76 -1.35 16.60 -11.43
N LYS A 77 -2.08 15.82 -12.24
CA LYS A 77 -3.50 15.49 -12.00
C LYS A 77 -3.67 14.74 -10.67
N VAL A 78 -2.79 13.79 -10.40
CA VAL A 78 -2.81 13.00 -9.16
C VAL A 78 -2.47 13.87 -7.94
N SER A 79 -1.46 14.72 -8.04
CA SER A 79 -1.09 15.66 -6.95
C SER A 79 -2.24 16.63 -6.67
N ALA A 80 -2.85 17.23 -7.71
CA ALA A 80 -3.99 18.13 -7.57
C ALA A 80 -5.23 17.41 -6.99
N PHE A 81 -5.46 16.16 -7.37
CA PHE A 81 -6.49 15.32 -6.76
C PHE A 81 -6.25 15.14 -5.26
N LEU A 82 -5.03 14.75 -4.84
CA LEU A 82 -4.71 14.58 -3.42
C LEU A 82 -4.72 15.89 -2.63
N ASP A 83 -4.27 17.00 -3.23
CA ASP A 83 -4.34 18.32 -2.61
C ASP A 83 -5.80 18.74 -2.37
N SER A 84 -6.74 18.35 -3.23
CA SER A 84 -8.17 18.60 -3.02
C SER A 84 -8.84 17.60 -2.07
N ALA A 85 -8.60 16.29 -2.24
CA ALA A 85 -9.27 15.22 -1.49
C ALA A 85 -8.77 15.09 -0.06
N VAL A 86 -7.45 15.24 0.16
CA VAL A 86 -6.84 15.11 1.49
C VAL A 86 -6.67 16.48 2.16
N GLY A 87 -6.52 17.56 1.38
CA GLY A 87 -6.33 18.90 1.92
C GLY A 87 -5.14 18.98 2.89
N ASN A 88 -5.37 19.56 4.07
CA ASN A 88 -4.35 19.75 5.11
C ASN A 88 -4.27 18.60 6.12
N PHE A 89 -4.99 17.49 5.92
CA PHE A 89 -4.99 16.34 6.85
C PHE A 89 -3.75 15.44 6.73
N GLY A 90 -2.74 15.81 5.93
CA GLY A 90 -1.51 15.05 5.76
C GLY A 90 -0.30 15.92 5.41
N ASN A 91 0.89 15.40 5.67
CA ASN A 91 2.14 16.04 5.28
C ASN A 91 2.27 16.02 3.74
N ARG A 92 2.26 17.20 3.12
CA ARG A 92 2.34 17.34 1.67
C ARG A 92 3.65 16.77 1.12
N ASP A 93 4.78 16.99 1.77
CA ASP A 93 6.08 16.46 1.34
C ASP A 93 6.09 14.93 1.36
N MET A 94 5.39 14.30 2.31
CA MET A 94 5.22 12.84 2.34
C MET A 94 4.33 12.34 1.20
N ARG A 95 3.29 13.09 0.82
CA ARG A 95 2.47 12.75 -0.35
C ARG A 95 3.29 12.82 -1.63
N GLU A 96 4.07 13.88 -1.80
CA GLU A 96 4.90 14.05 -2.99
C GLU A 96 5.98 12.97 -3.06
N ALA A 97 6.66 12.66 -1.94
CA ALA A 97 7.61 11.56 -1.88
C ALA A 97 6.98 10.20 -2.21
N PHE A 98 5.76 9.95 -1.73
CA PHE A 98 5.01 8.73 -2.09
C PHE A 98 4.70 8.68 -3.59
N LEU A 99 4.23 9.77 -4.19
CA LEU A 99 3.90 9.83 -5.60
C LEU A 99 5.13 9.67 -6.50
N ASP A 100 6.29 10.13 -6.05
CA ASP A 100 7.55 9.97 -6.77
C ASP A 100 8.09 8.53 -6.67
N ALA A 101 7.99 7.92 -5.48
CA ALA A 101 8.52 6.59 -5.22
C ALA A 101 7.61 5.45 -5.73
N ALA A 102 6.29 5.64 -5.79
CA ALA A 102 5.36 4.56 -6.11
C ALA A 102 5.59 3.90 -7.48
N PRO A 103 5.79 4.63 -8.59
CA PRO A 103 6.08 4.01 -9.90
C PRO A 103 7.34 3.15 -9.88
N GLU A 104 8.42 3.65 -9.29
CA GLU A 104 9.70 2.95 -9.20
C GLU A 104 9.62 1.72 -8.29
N ALA A 105 8.93 1.82 -7.16
CA ALA A 105 8.76 0.71 -6.25
C ALA A 105 7.99 -0.45 -6.90
N ILE A 106 6.90 -0.14 -7.62
CA ILE A 106 6.13 -1.16 -8.34
C ILE A 106 6.94 -1.75 -9.50
N ALA A 107 7.64 -0.93 -10.28
CA ALA A 107 8.49 -1.41 -11.37
C ALA A 107 9.60 -2.36 -10.86
N THR A 108 10.26 -2.00 -9.76
CA THR A 108 11.30 -2.83 -9.14
C THR A 108 10.76 -4.17 -8.67
N LEU A 109 9.60 -4.16 -7.98
CA LEU A 109 8.93 -5.39 -7.56
C LEU A 109 8.58 -6.28 -8.76
N GLN A 110 8.00 -5.72 -9.82
CA GLN A 110 7.64 -6.49 -11.02
C GLN A 110 8.86 -7.03 -11.79
N ALA A 111 9.97 -6.30 -11.80
CA ALA A 111 11.17 -6.66 -12.55
C ALA A 111 12.07 -7.67 -11.81
N ARG A 112 12.18 -7.56 -10.48
CA ARG A 112 13.19 -8.29 -9.69
C ARG A 112 12.61 -9.36 -8.77
N THR A 113 11.29 -9.57 -8.78
CA THR A 113 10.62 -10.45 -7.81
C THR A 113 9.44 -11.23 -8.40
N GLN A 114 8.79 -12.08 -7.59
CA GLN A 114 7.57 -12.81 -7.95
C GLN A 114 6.32 -11.92 -7.94
N VAL A 115 6.41 -10.68 -7.48
CA VAL A 115 5.27 -9.75 -7.40
C VAL A 115 4.87 -9.31 -8.81
N GLN A 116 3.61 -9.50 -9.18
CA GLN A 116 3.08 -9.10 -10.47
C GLN A 116 1.72 -8.45 -10.27
N PHE A 117 1.53 -7.32 -10.96
CA PHE A 117 0.29 -6.56 -10.93
C PHE A 117 -0.37 -6.57 -12.30
N ARG A 118 -1.70 -6.41 -12.31
CA ARG A 118 -2.49 -6.11 -13.49
C ARG A 118 -3.33 -4.85 -13.24
N PRO A 119 -3.64 -4.07 -14.28
CA PRO A 119 -4.51 -2.93 -14.11
C PRO A 119 -5.91 -3.39 -13.75
N TYR A 120 -6.63 -2.52 -13.03
CA TYR A 120 -8.07 -2.65 -12.91
C TYR A 120 -8.75 -1.78 -13.97
N PRO A 121 -9.54 -2.36 -14.91
CA PRO A 121 -10.12 -1.59 -16.02
C PRO A 121 -11.03 -0.44 -15.58
N ARG A 122 -11.71 -0.59 -14.43
CA ARG A 122 -12.68 0.38 -13.93
C ARG A 122 -12.73 0.42 -12.40
N HIS A 123 -11.76 1.09 -11.78
CA HIS A 123 -11.68 1.29 -10.33
C HIS A 123 -11.71 2.79 -10.05
N PRO A 124 -12.89 3.40 -9.85
CA PRO A 124 -12.96 4.82 -9.55
C PRO A 124 -12.23 5.14 -8.25
N ASP A 125 -11.59 6.31 -8.21
CA ASP A 125 -11.27 6.95 -6.95
C ASP A 125 -12.55 7.15 -6.13
N TYR A 126 -12.49 6.85 -4.83
CA TYR A 126 -13.69 6.88 -3.99
C TYR A 126 -14.18 8.30 -3.71
N GLU A 127 -13.25 9.25 -3.58
CA GLU A 127 -13.52 10.68 -3.49
C GLU A 127 -13.81 11.27 -4.88
N TRP A 128 -14.83 10.72 -5.55
CA TRP A 128 -15.13 10.97 -6.95
C TRP A 128 -15.50 12.43 -7.26
N ASP A 129 -16.07 13.13 -6.28
CA ASP A 129 -16.53 14.50 -6.44
C ASP A 129 -15.39 15.53 -6.47
N HIS A 130 -14.16 15.09 -6.20
CA HIS A 130 -12.98 15.96 -6.23
C HIS A 130 -12.44 16.15 -7.65
N PRO A 131 -11.92 17.34 -7.97
CA PRO A 131 -11.27 17.60 -9.25
C PRO A 131 -10.11 16.62 -9.48
N ASN A 132 -9.95 16.18 -10.73
CA ASN A 132 -8.95 15.20 -11.15
C ASN A 132 -9.11 13.78 -10.56
N ALA A 133 -10.27 13.43 -9.99
CA ALA A 133 -10.64 12.03 -9.76
C ALA A 133 -10.68 11.26 -11.10
N THR A 134 -10.36 9.95 -11.07
CA THR A 134 -10.36 9.12 -12.28
C THR A 134 -11.02 7.77 -12.10
N LEU A 135 -11.67 7.27 -13.17
CA LEU A 135 -12.37 5.97 -13.17
C LEU A 135 -11.41 4.77 -13.16
N ASN A 136 -10.13 4.98 -13.47
CA ASN A 136 -9.15 3.92 -13.66
C ASN A 136 -7.70 4.45 -13.69
N GLY A 137 -6.75 3.52 -13.64
CA GLY A 137 -5.32 3.78 -13.84
C GLY A 137 -4.49 4.00 -12.58
N ARG A 138 -5.10 4.40 -11.46
CA ARG A 138 -4.37 4.61 -10.18
C ARG A 138 -4.36 3.39 -9.27
N ALA A 139 -5.40 2.56 -9.36
CA ALA A 139 -5.52 1.33 -8.61
C ALA A 139 -5.10 0.11 -9.46
N ILE A 140 -4.15 -0.66 -8.95
CA ILE A 140 -3.66 -1.92 -9.52
C ILE A 140 -3.95 -3.06 -8.57
N GLU A 141 -4.01 -4.29 -9.07
CA GLU A 141 -4.25 -5.48 -8.25
C GLU A 141 -3.22 -6.58 -8.53
N PRO A 142 -2.87 -7.39 -7.52
CA PRO A 142 -1.95 -8.51 -7.69
C PRO A 142 -2.58 -9.55 -8.62
N VAL A 143 -1.78 -10.06 -9.54
CA VAL A 143 -2.17 -11.22 -10.35
C VAL A 143 -2.37 -12.43 -9.43
N PRO A 144 -3.42 -13.25 -9.60
CA PRO A 144 -3.58 -14.50 -8.83
C PRO A 144 -2.31 -15.34 -8.81
N PHE A 145 -2.04 -16.00 -7.69
CA PHE A 145 -0.80 -16.73 -7.48
C PHE A 145 -1.04 -18.19 -7.14
N ASP A 146 -0.19 -19.07 -7.66
CA ASP A 146 -0.23 -20.50 -7.41
C ASP A 146 0.82 -20.89 -6.37
N THR A 147 0.36 -21.17 -5.16
CA THR A 147 1.24 -21.43 -4.01
C THR A 147 1.91 -22.79 -4.03
N ARG A 148 1.65 -23.65 -5.04
CA ARG A 148 2.29 -24.98 -5.15
C ARG A 148 3.81 -24.87 -5.24
N ALA A 149 4.31 -23.87 -5.96
CA ALA A 149 5.75 -23.63 -6.13
C ALA A 149 6.46 -23.32 -4.80
N MET A 150 5.74 -22.85 -3.78
CA MET A 150 6.32 -22.50 -2.47
C MET A 150 6.54 -23.73 -1.55
N GLY A 151 6.16 -24.94 -1.97
CA GLY A 151 6.27 -26.14 -1.14
C GLY A 151 5.54 -25.99 0.20
N ALA A 152 6.23 -26.27 1.31
CA ALA A 152 5.67 -26.16 2.66
C ALA A 152 5.46 -24.70 3.11
N ALA A 153 6.22 -23.73 2.57
CA ALA A 153 6.15 -22.33 2.99
C ALA A 153 4.78 -21.70 2.70
N ARG A 154 3.99 -22.26 1.78
CA ARG A 154 2.59 -21.85 1.56
C ARG A 154 1.72 -21.91 2.83
N ASN A 155 2.08 -22.77 3.78
CA ASN A 155 1.34 -22.94 5.02
C ASN A 155 1.53 -21.75 5.98
N MET A 156 2.57 -20.95 5.77
CA MET A 156 2.80 -19.72 6.52
C MET A 156 1.80 -18.62 6.13
N ILE A 157 1.17 -18.69 4.94
CA ILE A 157 0.25 -17.64 4.49
C ILE A 157 -1.04 -17.71 5.31
N ARG A 158 -1.42 -16.57 5.89
CA ARG A 158 -2.67 -16.42 6.65
C ARG A 158 -3.87 -16.92 5.82
N PRO A 159 -4.72 -17.80 6.39
CA PRO A 159 -5.92 -18.25 5.71
C PRO A 159 -6.88 -17.09 5.46
N PRO A 160 -7.67 -17.14 4.37
CA PRO A 160 -8.69 -16.13 4.10
C PRO A 160 -9.79 -16.15 5.16
N ILE A 161 -10.51 -15.03 5.27
CA ILE A 161 -11.71 -14.93 6.11
C ILE A 161 -12.78 -15.87 5.53
N PRO A 162 -13.37 -16.80 6.32
CA PRO A 162 -14.37 -17.75 5.84
C PRO A 162 -15.52 -17.09 5.06
N GLU A 163 -16.00 -15.94 5.53
CA GLU A 163 -17.07 -15.14 4.93
C GLU A 163 -16.74 -14.59 3.55
N PHE A 164 -15.46 -14.48 3.20
CA PHE A 164 -14.98 -14.10 1.85
C PHE A 164 -14.60 -15.30 0.99
N THR A 165 -14.92 -16.52 1.44
CA THR A 165 -14.72 -17.74 0.66
C THR A 165 -16.04 -18.40 0.32
N VAL A 166 -16.04 -19.24 -0.72
CA VAL A 166 -17.19 -20.11 -1.05
C VAL A 166 -16.75 -21.56 -0.92
N LEU A 167 -17.70 -22.49 -0.78
CA LEU A 167 -17.43 -23.93 -0.62
C LEU A 167 -16.47 -24.27 0.54
N GLY A 168 -16.45 -23.45 1.60
CA GLY A 168 -15.63 -23.69 2.79
C GLY A 168 -14.12 -23.55 2.53
N GLY A 169 -13.70 -22.47 1.85
CA GLY A 169 -12.29 -22.12 1.68
C GLY A 169 -11.83 -21.87 0.24
N MET A 170 -12.74 -21.87 -0.74
CA MET A 170 -12.41 -21.50 -2.12
C MET A 170 -12.25 -19.98 -2.25
N ASN A 171 -11.01 -19.54 -2.48
CA ASN A 171 -10.68 -18.17 -2.88
C ASN A 171 -11.34 -17.79 -4.22
N ILE A 172 -12.00 -16.62 -4.23
CA ILE A 172 -12.69 -16.04 -5.38
C ILE A 172 -12.20 -14.60 -5.53
N ASP A 173 -11.90 -14.19 -6.76
CA ASP A 173 -11.60 -12.78 -7.08
C ASP A 173 -12.80 -12.09 -7.76
N ARG A 174 -12.63 -10.81 -8.08
CA ARG A 174 -13.69 -10.02 -8.71
C ARG A 174 -14.10 -10.54 -10.10
N VAL A 175 -13.17 -11.16 -10.85
CA VAL A 175 -13.46 -11.76 -12.16
C VAL A 175 -14.34 -13.00 -11.98
N ASP A 176 -14.02 -13.82 -10.98
CA ASP A 176 -14.77 -15.02 -10.65
C ASP A 176 -16.24 -14.68 -10.27
N ILE A 177 -16.47 -13.57 -9.55
CA ILE A 177 -17.83 -13.12 -9.17
C ILE A 177 -18.72 -12.91 -10.40
N GLY A 178 -18.20 -12.24 -11.44
CA GLY A 178 -18.95 -11.99 -12.67
C GLY A 178 -19.38 -13.28 -13.37
N HIS A 179 -18.50 -14.28 -13.41
CA HIS A 179 -18.81 -15.59 -13.98
C HIS A 179 -19.76 -16.41 -13.09
N LEU A 180 -19.61 -16.34 -11.76
CA LEU A 180 -20.48 -17.03 -10.82
C LEU A 180 -21.94 -16.55 -10.92
N LEU A 181 -22.16 -15.24 -11.04
CA LEU A 181 -23.50 -14.65 -11.21
C LEU A 181 -24.15 -15.03 -12.56
N ASN A 182 -23.32 -15.21 -13.60
CA ASN A 182 -23.78 -15.52 -14.96
C ASN A 182 -23.66 -17.01 -15.33
N ARG A 183 -23.40 -17.90 -14.36
CA ARG A 183 -23.09 -19.32 -14.62
C ARG A 183 -24.18 -20.09 -15.37
N TYR A 184 -25.45 -19.71 -15.23
CA TYR A 184 -26.57 -20.32 -15.96
C TYR A 184 -26.99 -19.53 -17.21
N LYS A 185 -26.40 -18.36 -17.43
CA LYS A 185 -26.76 -17.44 -18.53
C LYS A 185 -25.74 -17.46 -19.67
N SER A 186 -24.54 -17.99 -19.43
CA SER A 186 -23.44 -18.00 -20.40
C SER A 186 -22.65 -19.32 -20.33
N PRO A 187 -22.48 -20.03 -21.45
CA PRO A 187 -21.62 -21.21 -21.52
C PRO A 187 -20.17 -20.94 -21.12
N ALA A 188 -19.63 -19.77 -21.47
CA ALA A 188 -18.28 -19.36 -21.09
C ALA A 188 -18.14 -19.21 -19.57
N SER A 189 -19.14 -18.59 -18.93
CA SER A 189 -19.19 -18.49 -17.46
C SER A 189 -19.38 -19.83 -16.79
N PHE A 190 -20.20 -20.72 -17.35
CA PHE A 190 -20.34 -22.08 -16.85
C PHE A 190 -19.00 -22.82 -16.87
N LEU A 191 -18.28 -22.78 -18.00
CA LEU A 191 -16.99 -23.44 -18.15
C LEU A 191 -15.93 -22.85 -17.21
N HIS A 192 -15.91 -21.52 -17.03
CA HIS A 192 -15.02 -20.87 -16.06
C HIS A 192 -15.28 -21.36 -14.64
N VAL A 193 -16.55 -21.36 -14.21
CA VAL A 193 -16.95 -21.81 -12.87
C VAL A 193 -16.62 -23.29 -12.67
N ALA A 194 -16.95 -24.15 -13.65
CA ALA A 194 -16.61 -25.56 -13.61
C ALA A 194 -15.09 -25.76 -13.43
N ARG A 195 -14.27 -25.03 -14.19
CA ARG A 195 -12.80 -25.10 -14.10
C ARG A 195 -12.28 -24.71 -12.72
N ILE A 196 -12.73 -23.59 -12.16
CA ILE A 196 -12.24 -23.13 -10.83
C ILE A 196 -12.72 -24.04 -9.70
N VAL A 197 -13.95 -24.57 -9.79
CA VAL A 197 -14.48 -25.52 -8.80
C VAL A 197 -13.75 -26.86 -8.88
N THR A 198 -13.56 -27.42 -10.08
CA THR A 198 -12.80 -28.67 -10.26
C THR A 198 -11.36 -28.52 -9.78
N ARG A 199 -10.71 -27.38 -10.06
CA ARG A 199 -9.39 -27.07 -9.52
C ARG A 199 -9.42 -27.06 -7.99
N TYR A 200 -10.37 -26.37 -7.37
CA TYR A 200 -10.48 -26.29 -5.91
C TYR A 200 -10.69 -27.66 -5.28
N MET A 201 -11.60 -28.48 -5.82
CA MET A 201 -11.83 -29.85 -5.34
C MET A 201 -10.56 -30.69 -5.42
N ARG A 202 -9.85 -30.62 -6.56
CA ARG A 202 -8.57 -31.33 -6.76
C ARG A 202 -7.51 -30.86 -5.76
N ASP A 203 -7.35 -29.56 -5.60
CA ASP A 203 -6.38 -28.97 -4.68
C ASP A 203 -6.66 -29.35 -3.23
N ARG A 204 -7.94 -29.36 -2.82
CA ARG A 204 -8.33 -29.79 -1.48
C ARG A 204 -8.04 -31.27 -1.25
N ALA A 205 -8.29 -32.13 -2.24
CA ALA A 205 -7.99 -33.56 -2.16
C ALA A 205 -6.48 -33.85 -2.10
N LEU A 206 -5.67 -33.15 -2.89
CA LEU A 206 -4.23 -33.43 -3.03
C LEU A 206 -3.34 -32.65 -2.04
N HIS A 207 -3.80 -31.49 -1.56
CA HIS A 207 -2.98 -30.56 -0.79
C HIS A 207 -3.63 -30.10 0.51
N GLY A 208 -4.86 -30.53 0.80
CA GLY A 208 -5.62 -30.16 2.00
C GLY A 208 -6.16 -28.72 1.99
N ARG A 209 -5.76 -27.89 1.03
CA ARG A 209 -6.16 -26.49 0.90
C ARG A 209 -6.13 -26.02 -0.56
N HIS A 210 -6.85 -24.94 -0.85
CA HIS A 210 -6.82 -24.31 -2.17
C HIS A 210 -5.43 -23.70 -2.45
N THR A 211 -4.87 -23.97 -3.63
CA THR A 211 -3.52 -23.49 -3.98
C THR A 211 -3.53 -22.15 -4.71
N ARG A 212 -4.63 -21.82 -5.39
CA ARG A 212 -4.85 -20.49 -5.97
C ARG A 212 -5.24 -19.52 -4.87
N VAL A 213 -4.38 -18.54 -4.65
CA VAL A 213 -4.66 -17.37 -3.82
C VAL A 213 -4.90 -16.17 -4.73
N VAL A 214 -5.75 -15.27 -4.26
CA VAL A 214 -6.21 -14.08 -5.00
C VAL A 214 -6.18 -12.86 -4.06
N MET A 215 -6.35 -11.66 -4.62
CA MET A 215 -6.51 -10.43 -3.83
C MET A 215 -5.37 -10.24 -2.83
N GLY A 216 -5.64 -9.81 -1.60
CA GLY A 216 -4.61 -9.61 -0.57
C GLY A 216 -3.77 -10.85 -0.29
N GLY A 217 -4.38 -12.04 -0.35
CA GLY A 217 -3.68 -13.31 -0.22
C GLY A 217 -2.67 -13.55 -1.36
N ALA A 218 -2.98 -13.13 -2.59
CA ALA A 218 -2.03 -13.19 -3.70
C ALA A 218 -0.88 -12.20 -3.54
N LEU A 219 -1.17 -10.97 -3.10
CA LEU A 219 -0.12 -9.97 -2.82
C LEU A 219 0.87 -10.52 -1.78
N VAL A 220 0.36 -10.98 -0.63
CA VAL A 220 1.19 -11.53 0.44
C VAL A 220 1.93 -12.78 -0.02
N ALA A 221 1.30 -13.70 -0.76
CA ALA A 221 1.97 -14.91 -1.22
C ALA A 221 3.14 -14.61 -2.17
N ARG A 222 2.97 -13.66 -3.09
CA ARG A 222 4.03 -13.23 -4.01
C ARG A 222 5.16 -12.50 -3.28
N LEU A 223 4.81 -11.62 -2.33
CA LEU A 223 5.80 -10.95 -1.48
C LEU A 223 6.58 -11.96 -0.63
N LEU A 224 5.90 -12.90 0.02
CA LEU A 224 6.53 -13.96 0.80
C LEU A 224 7.43 -14.84 -0.09
N ALA A 225 6.95 -15.30 -1.24
CA ALA A 225 7.77 -16.07 -2.17
C ALA A 225 9.05 -15.32 -2.57
N SER A 226 8.93 -14.02 -2.85
CA SER A 226 10.06 -13.16 -3.19
C SER A 226 11.05 -12.99 -2.03
N ALA A 227 10.56 -12.78 -0.81
CA ALA A 227 11.40 -12.67 0.38
C ALA A 227 12.18 -13.97 0.63
N LEU A 228 11.54 -15.13 0.44
CA LEU A 228 12.18 -16.44 0.55
C LEU A 228 13.25 -16.66 -0.54
N ASP A 229 12.95 -16.28 -1.79
CA ASP A 229 13.90 -16.37 -2.92
C ASP A 229 15.15 -15.50 -2.67
N LEU A 230 14.98 -14.36 -1.98
CA LEU A 230 16.06 -13.43 -1.60
C LEU A 230 16.80 -13.81 -0.31
N GLY A 231 16.42 -14.91 0.35
CA GLY A 231 17.09 -15.37 1.56
C GLY A 231 16.78 -14.52 2.81
N VAL A 232 15.61 -13.87 2.87
CA VAL A 232 15.14 -13.21 4.09
C VAL A 232 14.84 -14.26 5.15
N ASP A 233 15.43 -14.12 6.33
CA ASP A 233 15.15 -14.98 7.48
C ASP A 233 13.85 -14.51 8.17
N ILE A 234 12.91 -15.43 8.38
CA ILE A 234 11.57 -15.15 8.91
C ILE A 234 11.40 -15.82 10.26
N LEU A 235 11.09 -15.02 11.28
CA LEU A 235 10.83 -15.44 12.64
C LEU A 235 9.36 -15.22 12.99
N ARG A 236 8.57 -16.29 12.99
CA ARG A 236 7.12 -16.26 13.32
C ARG A 236 6.87 -16.50 14.81
N SER A 237 5.63 -16.32 15.23
CA SER A 237 5.18 -16.54 16.61
C SER A 237 6.03 -15.80 17.65
N THR A 238 6.58 -14.65 17.28
CA THR A 238 7.54 -13.90 18.08
C THR A 238 7.16 -12.43 18.16
N GLU A 239 7.00 -11.93 19.37
CA GLU A 239 6.63 -10.55 19.65
C GLU A 239 7.87 -9.71 19.99
N VAL A 240 7.99 -8.53 19.38
CA VAL A 240 8.94 -7.51 19.83
C VAL A 240 8.30 -6.74 20.98
N THR A 241 8.85 -6.90 22.17
CA THR A 241 8.29 -6.34 23.42
C THR A 241 8.90 -5.00 23.79
N ALA A 242 10.14 -4.75 23.37
CA ALA A 242 10.85 -3.49 23.60
C ALA A 242 11.95 -3.28 22.56
N LEU A 243 12.25 -2.01 22.30
CA LEU A 243 13.49 -1.58 21.66
C LEU A 243 14.51 -1.26 22.75
N THR A 244 15.76 -1.67 22.55
CA THR A 244 16.87 -1.25 23.41
C THR A 244 17.54 -0.07 22.72
N GLU A 245 17.78 1.00 23.47
CA GLU A 245 18.37 2.22 22.95
C GLU A 245 19.64 2.57 23.73
N THR A 246 20.64 3.12 23.05
CA THR A 246 21.87 3.63 23.67
C THR A 246 22.26 4.91 22.95
N GLY A 247 22.36 6.03 23.67
CA GLY A 247 22.68 7.33 23.06
C GLY A 247 21.61 7.88 22.10
N GLY A 248 20.35 7.43 22.22
CA GLY A 248 19.26 7.80 21.31
C GLY A 248 19.20 6.99 20.01
N GLU A 249 20.11 6.03 19.83
CA GLU A 249 20.09 5.07 18.72
C GLU A 249 19.52 3.74 19.20
N VAL A 250 18.75 3.07 18.33
CA VAL A 250 18.23 1.72 18.61
C VAL A 250 19.37 0.70 18.45
N THR A 251 19.75 0.07 19.55
CA THR A 251 20.87 -0.88 19.65
C THR A 251 20.43 -2.30 19.98
N GLY A 252 19.13 -2.59 19.96
CA GLY A 252 18.65 -3.96 20.13
C GLY A 252 17.15 -4.11 20.14
N LEU A 253 16.71 -5.37 20.11
CA LEU A 253 15.31 -5.79 20.24
C LEU A 253 15.17 -6.73 21.43
N ARG A 254 14.03 -6.66 22.12
CA ARG A 254 13.63 -7.69 23.09
C ARG A 254 12.54 -8.56 22.49
N LEU A 255 12.87 -9.81 22.23
CA LEU A 255 11.99 -10.77 21.56
C LEU A 255 11.34 -11.69 22.58
N ARG A 256 10.05 -12.02 22.36
CA ARG A 256 9.29 -12.97 23.17
C ARG A 256 8.63 -14.02 22.27
N ALA A 257 8.97 -15.29 22.48
CA ALA A 257 8.36 -16.44 21.81
C ALA A 257 7.84 -17.43 22.87
N GLY A 258 6.53 -17.48 23.05
CA GLY A 258 5.90 -18.24 24.15
C GLY A 258 6.36 -17.75 25.52
N ALA A 259 6.82 -18.65 26.39
CA ALA A 259 7.36 -18.32 27.72
C ALA A 259 8.78 -17.74 27.67
N ARG A 260 9.44 -17.80 26.51
CA ARG A 260 10.84 -17.39 26.40
C ARG A 260 10.95 -15.93 25.99
N THR A 261 11.85 -15.22 26.66
CA THR A 261 12.26 -13.86 26.30
C THR A 261 13.76 -13.84 26.09
N ALA A 262 14.22 -13.27 24.99
CA ALA A 262 15.64 -13.15 24.66
C ALA A 262 15.96 -11.71 24.21
N PRO A 263 17.05 -11.10 24.73
CA PRO A 263 17.60 -9.91 24.10
C PRO A 263 18.27 -10.30 22.78
N TYR A 264 18.04 -9.51 21.74
CA TYR A 264 18.75 -9.59 20.48
C TYR A 264 19.50 -8.27 20.27
N PRO A 265 20.82 -8.23 20.52
CA PRO A 265 21.61 -7.02 20.33
C PRO A 265 21.65 -6.64 18.84
N TRP A 266 21.49 -5.35 18.57
CA TRP A 266 21.56 -4.76 17.25
C TRP A 266 22.78 -3.85 17.20
N THR A 267 23.87 -4.34 16.61
CA THR A 267 25.03 -3.48 16.34
C THR A 267 24.82 -2.77 15.02
N ALA A 268 24.31 -1.53 15.07
CA ALA A 268 24.50 -0.60 13.97
C ALA A 268 26.02 -0.50 13.73
N ALA A 269 26.46 -0.68 12.48
CA ALA A 269 27.86 -0.51 12.14
C ALA A 269 28.32 0.89 12.61
N SER A 270 29.24 0.92 13.57
CA SER A 270 29.71 2.15 14.18
C SER A 270 30.54 2.94 13.17
N SER A 271 29.96 3.99 12.61
CA SER A 271 30.72 5.13 12.08
C SER A 271 29.94 6.43 12.30
N SER A 272 30.09 7.01 13.50
CA SER A 272 29.76 8.41 13.82
C SER A 272 30.72 9.38 13.09
N PRO A 273 30.39 10.68 12.86
CA PRO A 273 29.93 11.65 13.89
C PRO A 273 28.96 12.78 13.39
N PRO A 274 28.67 13.87 14.16
CA PRO A 274 28.03 13.96 15.47
C PRO A 274 26.66 14.71 15.46
N ALA A 275 25.93 14.52 16.56
CA ALA A 275 24.75 15.21 17.12
C ALA A 275 24.12 16.45 16.41
N GLY A 276 22.81 16.34 16.15
CA GLY A 276 21.86 17.44 16.15
C GLY A 276 20.77 17.17 17.18
N SER A 277 20.75 17.94 18.27
CA SER A 277 19.79 17.79 19.37
C SER A 277 18.39 18.26 18.97
N GLY A 278 17.47 17.32 18.80
CA GLY A 278 16.02 17.56 18.79
C GLY A 278 15.37 16.68 19.85
N ALA A 279 14.79 17.28 20.90
CA ALA A 279 14.04 16.54 21.91
C ALA A 279 12.84 15.81 21.27
N PRO A 280 12.50 14.58 21.69
CA PRO A 280 11.33 13.88 21.17
C PRO A 280 10.04 14.61 21.62
N PRO A 281 9.05 14.83 20.74
CA PRO A 281 7.74 15.25 21.18
C PRO A 281 7.15 14.17 22.10
N ALA A 282 6.55 14.62 23.21
CA ALA A 282 5.84 13.79 24.16
C ALA A 282 4.75 12.96 23.46
N ALA A 283 4.40 11.82 24.07
CA ALA A 283 3.34 10.93 23.60
C ALA A 283 2.09 11.72 23.20
N VAL A 284 1.78 11.70 21.90
CA VAL A 284 0.54 12.29 21.37
C VAL A 284 -0.60 11.36 21.82
N PRO A 285 -1.57 11.84 22.61
CA PRO A 285 -2.75 11.04 22.95
C PRO A 285 -3.51 10.65 21.67
N PRO A 286 -4.26 9.54 21.63
CA PRO A 286 -4.96 9.12 20.42
C PRO A 286 -5.93 10.22 19.97
N ILE A 287 -5.58 10.89 18.86
CA ILE A 287 -6.48 11.82 18.18
C ILE A 287 -7.48 10.99 17.38
N CYS A 288 -8.48 10.46 18.08
CA CYS A 288 -9.75 10.07 17.49
C CYS A 288 -10.84 10.84 18.24
N PRO A 289 -11.38 11.94 17.68
CA PRO A 289 -12.39 12.75 18.36
C PRO A 289 -13.76 12.07 18.48
N THR A 290 -13.88 10.79 18.10
CA THR A 290 -15.09 9.98 18.23
C THR A 290 -14.71 8.51 18.46
N PRO A 291 -15.46 7.75 19.29
CA PRO A 291 -15.19 6.33 19.46
C PRO A 291 -15.30 5.63 18.10
N CYS A 292 -14.24 4.92 17.74
CA CYS A 292 -14.24 4.03 16.57
C CYS A 292 -15.41 3.05 16.74
N PRO A 293 -16.28 2.86 15.73
CA PRO A 293 -17.43 1.97 15.86
C PRO A 293 -16.97 0.56 16.27
N PRO A 294 -17.76 -0.17 17.08
CA PRO A 294 -17.34 -1.43 17.71
C PRO A 294 -16.94 -2.55 16.73
N LYS A 295 -17.13 -2.36 15.43
CA LYS A 295 -16.86 -3.33 14.36
C LYS A 295 -15.76 -2.92 13.36
N ALA A 296 -14.97 -1.88 13.64
CA ALA A 296 -13.81 -1.60 12.78
C ALA A 296 -12.75 -2.72 12.98
N PRO A 297 -12.29 -3.41 11.92
CA PRO A 297 -11.23 -4.41 12.04
C PRO A 297 -9.94 -3.72 12.44
N ARG A 298 -9.64 -3.69 13.75
CA ARG A 298 -8.34 -3.25 14.25
C ARG A 298 -7.40 -4.45 14.24
N PRO A 299 -6.18 -4.33 13.68
CA PRO A 299 -5.13 -5.25 14.07
C PRO A 299 -4.91 -5.11 15.59
N PRO A 300 -4.66 -6.20 16.33
CA PRO A 300 -4.32 -6.13 17.75
C PRO A 300 -3.01 -5.35 17.91
N ALA A 301 -3.14 -4.08 18.31
CA ALA A 301 -2.11 -3.12 18.73
C ALA A 301 -0.74 -3.21 18.01
N ILE A 302 -0.52 -2.32 17.04
CA ILE A 302 0.84 -1.97 16.58
C ILE A 302 1.38 -0.95 17.60
N PRO A 303 2.49 -1.21 18.31
CA PRO A 303 3.11 -0.19 19.14
C PRO A 303 3.54 0.99 18.27
N ALA A 304 3.28 2.22 18.74
CA ALA A 304 3.40 3.48 18.00
C ALA A 304 4.83 3.88 17.52
N ARG A 305 5.80 2.96 17.57
CA ARG A 305 7.22 3.19 17.26
C ARG A 305 7.83 2.05 16.43
N CYS A 306 7.22 1.71 15.31
CA CYS A 306 7.84 0.82 14.32
C CYS A 306 8.15 1.62 13.05
N THR A 307 9.37 2.14 12.97
CA THR A 307 9.92 2.76 11.77
C THR A 307 11.02 1.84 11.22
N ILE A 308 11.01 1.60 9.92
CA ILE A 308 12.10 0.91 9.20
C ILE A 308 13.34 1.80 9.31
N TRP A 309 14.45 1.26 9.83
CA TRP A 309 15.73 1.95 9.91
C TRP A 309 16.72 1.29 8.96
N PRO A 310 17.10 1.93 7.84
CA PRO A 310 18.28 1.52 7.09
C PRO A 310 19.54 1.96 7.83
N SER A 311 20.57 1.10 7.85
CA SER A 311 21.94 1.58 8.06
C SER A 311 22.35 2.37 6.81
N ALA A 312 22.75 3.62 6.99
CA ALA A 312 22.96 4.53 5.87
C ALA A 312 24.17 4.12 5.02
N SER A 313 23.94 3.70 3.77
CA SER A 313 24.93 3.85 2.69
C SER A 313 24.29 3.75 1.29
N ALA A 314 23.58 4.79 0.87
CA ALA A 314 23.29 4.99 -0.55
C ALA A 314 23.54 6.47 -0.90
N ARG A 315 24.59 6.74 -1.67
CA ARG A 315 24.87 8.07 -2.21
C ARG A 315 23.83 8.41 -3.28
N PRO A 316 23.20 9.60 -3.27
CA PRO A 316 22.62 10.14 -4.48
C PRO A 316 23.74 10.63 -5.40
N MET A 317 23.73 10.22 -6.67
CA MET A 317 24.54 10.81 -7.72
C MET A 317 24.23 12.31 -7.83
N GLY A 318 25.25 13.15 -7.67
CA GLY A 318 25.12 14.60 -7.63
C GLY A 318 24.66 15.19 -8.96
N ARG A 319 23.69 16.10 -8.88
CA ARG A 319 23.52 17.17 -9.88
C ARG A 319 24.05 18.45 -9.24
N GLY A 320 25.12 18.98 -9.83
CA GLY A 320 25.75 20.22 -9.38
C GLY A 320 24.81 21.41 -9.55
N THR A 321 24.62 22.15 -8.46
CA THR A 321 24.10 23.51 -8.51
C THR A 321 25.09 24.41 -7.76
N THR A 322 25.79 25.24 -8.53
CA THR A 322 26.61 26.34 -8.03
C THR A 322 25.71 27.38 -7.38
N ARG A 323 25.93 27.63 -6.08
CA ARG A 323 25.25 28.66 -5.28
C ARG A 323 26.12 29.92 -5.25
N ALA A 324 25.56 31.07 -5.64
CA ALA A 324 26.15 32.40 -5.42
C ALA A 324 25.51 33.07 -4.18
N PRO A 325 26.22 33.99 -3.48
CA PRO A 325 25.87 34.38 -2.11
C PRO A 325 24.92 35.58 -1.99
N SER A 326 24.39 35.66 -0.77
CA SER A 326 23.48 36.60 -0.12
C SER A 326 23.62 38.11 -0.39
N GLY A 327 22.46 38.79 -0.39
CA GLY A 327 22.35 40.23 -0.05
C GLY A 327 20.89 40.69 0.07
N ARG A 328 20.44 41.03 1.29
CA ARG A 328 19.21 41.82 1.55
C ARG A 328 19.59 43.30 1.72
N PRO A 329 18.65 44.23 1.47
CA PRO A 329 18.22 45.11 2.56
C PRO A 329 16.69 45.28 2.67
N ALA A 330 16.28 45.84 3.81
CA ALA A 330 14.93 45.95 4.38
C ALA A 330 14.09 47.14 3.81
N PRO A 331 12.79 47.29 4.17
CA PRO A 331 11.79 48.10 3.45
C PRO A 331 11.52 49.48 4.11
N PRO A 332 10.64 50.32 3.52
CA PRO A 332 9.93 51.35 4.30
C PRO A 332 8.39 51.14 4.33
N ALA A 333 7.82 51.40 5.51
CA ALA A 333 6.41 51.72 5.79
C ALA A 333 6.10 53.17 5.33
N ALA A 334 4.89 53.74 5.25
CA ALA A 334 3.55 53.46 5.75
C ALA A 334 2.49 54.20 4.89
N ALA A 335 1.21 53.86 5.09
CA ALA A 335 -0.06 54.29 4.45
C ALA A 335 -0.50 55.75 4.80
N PRO A 336 -1.78 56.23 4.66
CA PRO A 336 -3.03 55.67 4.08
C PRO A 336 -3.96 56.68 3.32
N MET A 337 -5.17 56.19 2.96
CA MET A 337 -6.51 56.85 2.98
C MET A 337 -7.31 57.10 1.68
N ALA A 338 -8.54 56.56 1.75
CA ALA A 338 -9.83 57.15 1.37
C ALA A 338 -10.50 56.79 0.01
N ALA A 339 -11.67 56.19 0.18
CA ALA A 339 -12.77 55.91 -0.73
C ALA A 339 -13.24 57.06 -1.63
N GLN A 340 -13.82 56.73 -2.79
CA GLN A 340 -15.13 57.25 -3.21
C GLN A 340 -15.76 56.46 -4.37
N ARG A 341 -17.08 56.58 -4.43
CA ARG A 341 -18.07 55.77 -5.17
C ARG A 341 -18.33 56.26 -6.59
N SER A 342 -18.87 55.33 -7.40
CA SER A 342 -19.96 55.48 -8.38
C SER A 342 -19.84 56.44 -9.57
N SER A 343 -20.05 55.90 -10.77
CA SER A 343 -21.13 56.35 -11.68
C SER A 343 -21.46 55.27 -12.72
N ARG A 344 -22.76 55.11 -12.99
CA ARG A 344 -23.40 54.20 -13.97
C ARG A 344 -23.69 54.96 -15.27
N ILE A 345 -23.70 54.25 -16.40
CA ILE A 345 -24.53 54.48 -17.62
C ILE A 345 -24.73 53.06 -18.24
N SER A 346 -25.84 52.30 -18.09
CA SER A 346 -27.19 52.33 -18.73
C SER A 346 -27.17 52.31 -20.26
N CYS A 347 -27.98 51.60 -21.07
CA CYS A 347 -28.89 50.44 -21.04
C CYS A 347 -29.44 50.30 -22.49
N SER A 348 -29.76 49.10 -22.99
CA SER A 348 -30.88 48.83 -23.92
C SER A 348 -31.07 47.30 -24.09
N THR A 349 -32.05 46.70 -23.39
CA THR A 349 -33.37 46.21 -23.88
C THR A 349 -33.29 45.14 -24.99
N VAL A 350 -33.46 43.84 -24.73
CA VAL A 350 -34.66 43.03 -24.36
C VAL A 350 -35.67 42.84 -25.50
N ARG A 351 -35.83 41.58 -25.98
CA ARG A 351 -37.10 40.79 -25.95
C ARG A 351 -36.98 39.45 -26.69
N SER A 352 -37.33 38.36 -26.01
CA SER A 352 -38.03 37.20 -26.60
C SER A 352 -39.53 37.47 -26.59
N PRO A 353 -40.32 36.76 -27.42
CA PRO A 353 -41.15 35.68 -26.87
C PRO A 353 -41.33 34.45 -27.80
N ALA A 354 -41.61 33.28 -27.19
CA ALA A 354 -42.21 32.09 -27.83
C ALA A 354 -43.76 32.18 -27.70
N PRO A 355 -44.60 31.16 -28.01
CA PRO A 355 -44.46 29.88 -28.73
C PRO A 355 -45.61 29.59 -29.75
N SER A 356 -45.61 28.46 -30.47
CA SER A 356 -46.86 27.74 -30.84
C SER A 356 -46.62 26.28 -31.24
N ALA A 357 -47.58 25.43 -30.87
CA ALA A 357 -47.68 24.01 -31.16
C ALA A 357 -48.82 23.76 -32.19
N SER A 358 -48.76 22.66 -32.96
CA SER A 358 -49.85 21.66 -33.11
C SER A 358 -49.69 20.72 -34.33
N THR A 359 -49.54 19.42 -34.01
CA THR A 359 -50.26 18.20 -34.48
C THR A 359 -50.38 17.69 -35.93
N SER A 360 -50.26 16.34 -35.97
CA SER A 360 -50.90 15.30 -36.83
C SER A 360 -50.08 14.82 -38.04
N ARG A 361 -50.02 13.55 -38.47
CA ARG A 361 -50.66 12.23 -38.21
C ARG A 361 -49.78 11.16 -38.94
N ALA A 362 -49.41 10.02 -38.35
CA ALA A 362 -50.01 8.67 -38.41
C ALA A 362 -49.79 7.79 -39.69
N ALA A 363 -49.40 6.51 -39.44
CA ALA A 363 -49.55 5.26 -40.23
C ALA A 363 -48.62 5.04 -41.46
N ALA A 364 -48.12 3.84 -41.83
CA ALA A 364 -48.23 2.44 -41.38
C ALA A 364 -47.08 1.59 -42.00
N SER A 365 -46.69 0.49 -41.35
CA SER A 365 -46.43 -0.88 -41.88
C SER A 365 -45.93 -1.78 -40.76
#